data_AF-A0A6P6QTF7-F1
#
_entry.id   AF-A0A6P6QTF7-F1
#
_cell.length_a   1.000
_cell.length_b   1.000
_cell.length_c   1.000
_cell.angle_alpha   90.00
_cell.angle_beta   90.00
_cell.angle_gamma   90.00
#
_symmetry.space_group_name_H-M   'P 1'
#
loop_
_entity.id
_entity.type
_entity.pdbx_description
1 polymer ?
#
loop_
_entity_poly.entity_id
_entity_poly.type
_entity_poly.pdbx_seq_one_letter_code
_entity_poly.pdbx_strand_id
1 'polypeptide(L)' 'MKFAILVCVSVLFYLSVAEAQQSEGNNVPDFGCTREYVPVCGEDGVTYSNECMLHWENKQHNKNINLKHTGVCETS' A
#
# COMPACT_ATOMS: atom_id res chain seq x y z
N MET A 1 13.99 -7.31 -46.05
CA MET A 1 15.00 -6.78 -45.09
C MET A 1 14.58 -5.43 -44.47
N LYS A 2 14.21 -4.41 -45.26
CA LYS A 2 13.79 -3.08 -44.77
C LYS A 2 12.56 -3.09 -43.81
N PHE A 3 11.55 -3.89 -44.13
CA PHE A 3 10.35 -4.05 -43.28
C PHE A 3 10.64 -4.71 -41.93
N ALA A 4 11.55 -5.69 -41.91
CA ALA A 4 11.98 -6.35 -40.66
C ALA A 4 12.73 -5.37 -39.75
N ILE A 5 13.56 -4.49 -40.32
CA ILE A 5 14.28 -3.45 -39.57
C ILE A 5 13.28 -2.45 -38.95
N LEU A 6 12.24 -2.03 -39.69
CA LEU A 6 11.22 -1.12 -39.18
C LEU A 6 10.41 -1.73 -38.03
N VAL A 7 10.08 -3.02 -38.11
CA VAL A 7 9.38 -3.75 -37.04
C VAL A 7 10.27 -3.90 -35.80
N CYS A 8 11.56 -4.18 -35.96
CA CYS A 8 12.48 -4.27 -34.81
C CYS A 8 12.66 -2.93 -34.10
N VAL A 9 12.82 -1.83 -34.84
CA VAL A 9 13.01 -0.49 -34.23
C VAL A 9 11.76 -0.04 -33.47
N SER A 10 10.56 -0.32 -33.99
CA SER A 10 9.33 -0.01 -33.27
C SER A 10 9.16 -0.86 -32.02
N VAL A 11 9.40 -2.18 -32.09
CA VAL A 11 9.32 -3.08 -30.92
C VAL A 11 10.32 -2.68 -29.84
N LEU A 12 11.56 -2.33 -30.19
CA LEU A 12 12.56 -1.85 -29.21
C LEU A 12 12.16 -0.53 -28.56
N PHE A 13 11.55 0.38 -29.33
CA PHE A 13 10.99 1.62 -28.81
C PHE A 13 9.82 1.34 -27.85
N TYR A 14 8.90 0.44 -28.22
CA TYR A 14 7.80 0.03 -27.36
C TYR A 14 8.28 -0.68 -26.09
N LEU A 15 9.33 -1.51 -26.15
CA LEU A 15 9.92 -2.15 -24.96
C LEU A 15 10.52 -1.12 -24.00
N SER A 16 11.13 -0.04 -24.50
CA SER A 16 11.60 1.07 -23.65
C SER A 16 10.47 1.90 -23.04
N VAL A 17 9.27 1.84 -23.62
CA VAL A 17 8.08 2.58 -23.17
C VAL A 17 7.17 1.70 -22.30
N ALA A 18 7.38 0.37 -22.26
CA ALA A 18 6.58 -0.56 -21.49
C ALA A 18 6.87 -0.55 -19.97
N GLU A 19 7.83 0.26 -19.52
CA GLU A 19 8.21 0.41 -18.11
C GLU A 19 7.87 1.82 -17.61
N ALA A 20 6.60 2.16 -17.70
CA ALA A 20 6.00 3.18 -16.85
C ALA A 20 4.72 2.59 -16.27
N GLN A 21 4.87 1.70 -15.29
CA GLN A 21 3.75 1.34 -14.41
C GLN A 21 3.40 2.58 -13.58
N GLN A 22 2.55 3.40 -14.18
CA GLN A 22 1.48 4.17 -13.58
C GLN A 22 1.69 4.43 -12.08
N SER A 23 2.43 5.49 -11.77
CA SER A 23 2.21 6.18 -10.51
C SER A 23 0.83 6.83 -10.62
N GLU A 24 -0.22 6.06 -10.34
CA GLU A 24 -1.54 6.58 -10.01
C GLU A 24 -1.32 7.62 -8.92
N GLY A 25 -1.49 8.89 -9.28
CA GLY A 25 -1.40 9.99 -8.34
C GLY A 25 -2.30 9.68 -7.16
N ASN A 26 -1.69 9.70 -5.98
CA ASN A 26 -2.27 9.29 -4.71
C ASN A 26 -3.49 10.16 -4.36
N ASN A 27 -4.68 9.81 -4.86
CA ASN A 27 -5.93 10.24 -4.24
C ASN A 27 -6.13 9.39 -2.99
N VAL A 28 -5.22 9.49 -2.01
CA VAL A 28 -5.51 8.99 -0.67
C VAL A 28 -6.55 9.96 -0.13
N PRO A 29 -7.82 9.57 0.03
CA PRO A 29 -8.72 10.39 0.82
C PRO A 29 -8.01 10.58 2.17
N ASP A 30 -7.86 11.83 2.60
CA ASP A 30 -7.34 12.18 3.91
C ASP A 30 -8.02 11.28 4.94
N PHE A 31 -7.29 10.25 5.40
CA PHE A 31 -7.85 9.21 6.25
C PHE A 31 -7.79 9.76 7.66
N GLY A 32 -8.73 10.68 7.94
CA GLY A 32 -8.91 11.26 9.25
C GLY A 32 -9.45 10.20 10.20
N CYS A 33 -8.67 9.84 11.21
CA CYS A 33 -9.14 9.03 12.32
C CYS A 33 -9.64 9.91 13.46
N THR A 34 -10.73 9.48 14.06
CA THR A 34 -11.19 9.97 15.37
C THR A 34 -10.15 9.67 16.44
N ARG A 35 -10.19 10.45 17.52
CA ARG A 35 -9.28 10.31 18.68
C ARG A 35 -9.88 9.49 19.81
N GLU A 36 -10.94 8.71 19.56
CA GLU A 36 -11.45 7.78 20.57
C GLU A 36 -10.42 6.69 20.85
N TYR A 37 -10.33 6.32 22.12
CA TYR A 37 -9.45 5.25 22.57
C TYR A 37 -10.27 3.96 22.72
N VAL A 38 -10.19 3.10 21.70
CA VAL A 38 -10.83 1.79 21.63
C VAL A 38 -9.75 0.82 21.13
N PRO A 39 -8.80 0.43 22.01
CA PRO A 39 -7.56 -0.18 21.58
C PRO A 39 -7.76 -1.51 20.88
N VAL A 40 -6.87 -1.81 19.93
CA VAL A 40 -6.81 -3.10 19.22
C VAL A 40 -5.37 -3.60 19.14
N CYS A 41 -5.18 -4.91 19.13
CA CYS A 41 -3.89 -5.55 18.97
C CYS A 41 -3.72 -6.01 17.52
N GLY A 42 -2.63 -5.58 16.87
CA GLY A 42 -2.23 -6.07 15.54
C GLY A 42 -1.53 -7.43 15.59
N GLU A 43 -1.50 -8.13 14.45
CA GLU A 43 -0.71 -9.36 14.29
C GLU A 43 0.80 -9.12 14.42
N ASP A 44 1.24 -7.88 14.26
CA ASP A 44 2.61 -7.44 14.52
C ASP A 44 2.93 -7.25 16.02
N GLY A 45 1.96 -7.50 16.90
CA GLY A 45 2.11 -7.38 18.35
C GLY A 45 2.08 -5.93 18.84
N VAL A 46 1.71 -4.96 17.99
CA VAL A 46 1.59 -3.55 18.35
C VAL A 46 0.14 -3.22 18.74
N THR A 47 -0.03 -2.43 19.78
CA THR A 47 -1.33 -1.88 20.17
C THR A 47 -1.61 -0.59 19.41
N TYR A 48 -2.74 -0.52 18.74
CA TYR A 48 -3.25 0.68 18.07
C TYR A 48 -4.36 1.31 18.88
N SER A 49 -4.42 2.65 18.93
CA SER A 49 -5.41 3.39 19.73
C SER A 49 -6.86 3.10 19.33
N ASN A 50 -7.08 2.76 18.05
CA ASN A 50 -8.32 2.24 17.50
C ASN A 50 -8.05 1.53 16.17
N GLU A 51 -9.07 0.86 15.63
CA GLU A 51 -9.00 0.13 14.35
C GLU A 51 -8.68 1.07 13.17
N CYS A 52 -9.18 2.31 13.19
CA CYS A 52 -8.84 3.31 12.18
C CYS A 52 -7.33 3.55 12.15
N MET A 53 -6.69 3.75 13.30
CA MET A 53 -5.24 3.97 13.36
C MET A 53 -4.43 2.77 12.84
N LEU A 54 -4.90 1.54 13.02
CA LEU A 54 -4.29 0.34 12.43
C LEU A 54 -4.38 0.37 10.89
N HIS A 55 -5.55 0.70 10.34
CA HIS A 55 -5.70 0.85 8.88
C HIS A 55 -4.89 2.00 8.31
N TRP A 56 -4.79 3.12 9.05
CA TRP A 56 -3.96 4.25 8.67
C TRP A 56 -2.50 3.84 8.57
N GLU A 57 -1.99 3.10 9.57
CA GLU A 57 -0.63 2.56 9.57
C GLU A 57 -0.35 1.70 8.33
N ASN A 58 -1.28 0.81 7.98
CA ASN A 58 -1.19 0.00 6.76
C ASN A 58 -1.10 0.86 5.50
N LYS A 59 -1.93 1.89 5.37
CA LYS A 59 -1.96 2.76 4.20
C LYS A 59 -0.71 3.64 4.08
N GLN A 60 -0.28 4.27 5.16
CA GLN A 60 0.82 5.24 5.12
C GLN A 60 2.18 4.55 4.99
N HIS A 61 2.36 3.41 5.64
CA HIS A 61 3.63 2.71 5.67
C HIS A 61 3.65 1.48 4.75
N ASN A 62 2.63 1.34 3.89
CA ASN A 62 2.48 0.22 2.96
C ASN A 62 2.65 -1.15 3.66
N LYS A 63 2.01 -1.28 4.83
CA LYS A 63 1.99 -2.50 5.64
C LYS A 63 0.69 -3.27 5.42
N ASN A 64 0.70 -4.54 5.82
CA ASN A 64 -0.47 -5.40 5.86
C ASN A 64 -0.56 -6.10 7.22
N ILE A 65 -0.86 -5.30 8.24
CA ILE A 65 -1.09 -5.75 9.60
C ILE A 65 -2.58 -6.07 9.73
N ASN A 66 -2.93 -7.31 10.05
CA ASN A 66 -4.30 -7.65 10.40
C ASN A 66 -4.56 -7.42 11.89
N LEU A 67 -5.83 -7.28 12.22
CA LEU A 67 -6.29 -7.26 13.61
C LEU A 67 -6.13 -8.66 14.21
N LYS A 68 -5.39 -8.78 15.31
CA LYS A 68 -5.25 -10.01 16.09
C LYS A 68 -6.43 -10.19 17.04
N HIS A 69 -6.70 -9.18 17.87
CA HIS A 69 -7.86 -9.14 18.76
C HIS A 69 -8.18 -7.71 19.19
N THR A 70 -9.36 -7.50 19.77
CA THR A 70 -9.73 -6.23 20.43
C THR A 70 -9.03 -6.09 21.78
N GLY A 71 -8.78 -4.86 22.22
CA GLY A 71 -7.99 -4.57 23.41
C GLY A 71 -6.50 -4.37 23.13
N VAL A 72 -5.72 -4.09 24.17
CA VAL A 72 -4.27 -3.93 24.08
C VAL A 72 -3.58 -5.28 23.87
N CYS A 73 -2.41 -5.30 23.25
CA CYS A 73 -1.60 -6.52 23.18
C CYS A 73 -1.09 -6.90 24.56
N GLU A 74 -1.28 -8.16 24.95
CA GLU A 74 -0.68 -8.71 26.16
C GLU A 74 0.75 -9.17 25.85
N THR A 75 1.70 -8.71 26.67
CA THR A 75 3.05 -9.28 26.68
C THR A 75 2.96 -10.61 27.42
N SER A 76 2.83 -11.71 26.67
CA SER A 76 3.05 -13.05 27.23
C SER A 76 4.55 -13.27 27.46
#